data_AF-A0A7M2ZJS6-F1
#
_entry.id   AF-A0A7M2ZJS6-F1
#
_cell.length_a   1.000
_cell.length_b   1.000
_cell.length_c   1.000
_cell.angle_alpha   90.00
_cell.angle_beta   90.00
_cell.angle_gamma   90.00
#
_symmetry.space_group_name_H-M   'P 1'
#
loop_
_entity.id
_entity.type
_entity.pdbx_description
1 polymer ?
#
loop_
_entity_poly.entity_id
_entity_poly.type
_entity_poly.pdbx_seq_one_letter_code
_entity_poly.pdbx_strand_id
1 'polypeptide(L)'
;TRTAACTALLAAINLYGAKSVDSGLGQVNIGWNGHRFSSPCESLDPYKNLDATSDILIEQRDALYASAPGRPVDWIQVAGRYHRPAGGAPAAKYRRTVSRHLSQVLGVNLLVTNP
;
A
#
# COMPACT_ATOMS: atom_id res chain seq x y z
N THR A 1 3.63 -17.55 -16.15
CA THR A 1 4.96 -16.97 -16.43
C THR A 1 4.89 -15.45 -16.30
N ARG A 2 6.04 -14.75 -16.22
CA ARG A 2 6.09 -13.27 -16.13
C ARG A 2 5.35 -12.59 -17.29
N THR A 3 5.51 -13.11 -18.51
CA THR A 3 4.84 -12.58 -19.71
C THR A 3 3.31 -12.63 -19.60
N ALA A 4 2.74 -13.77 -19.18
CA ALA A 4 1.29 -13.90 -19.02
C ALA A 4 0.72 -12.94 -17.97
N ALA A 5 1.45 -12.74 -16.85
CA ALA A 5 1.06 -11.77 -15.83
C ALA A 5 1.11 -10.32 -16.36
N CYS A 6 2.14 -9.97 -17.14
CA CYS A 6 2.23 -8.66 -17.78
C CYS A 6 1.07 -8.43 -18.76
N THR A 7 0.76 -9.41 -19.62
CA THR A 7 -0.39 -9.33 -20.55
C THR A 7 -1.71 -9.13 -19.79
N ALA A 8 -1.94 -9.91 -18.73
CA ALA A 8 -3.15 -9.78 -17.92
C ALA A 8 -3.23 -8.41 -17.22
N LEU A 9 -2.12 -7.90 -16.71
CA LEU A 9 -2.04 -6.58 -16.09
C LEU A 9 -2.40 -5.47 -17.08
N LEU A 10 -1.81 -5.50 -18.28
CA LEU A 10 -2.10 -4.51 -19.33
C LEU A 10 -3.56 -4.59 -19.80
N ALA A 11 -4.12 -5.80 -19.92
CA ALA A 11 -5.53 -5.99 -20.23
C ALA A 11 -6.44 -5.40 -19.14
N ALA A 12 -6.13 -5.65 -17.86
CA ALA A 12 -6.90 -5.10 -16.74
C ALA A 12 -6.86 -3.57 -16.71
N ILE A 13 -5.68 -2.97 -16.96
CA ILE A 13 -5.53 -1.51 -17.05
C ILE A 13 -6.39 -0.94 -18.19
N ASN A 14 -6.41 -1.61 -19.35
CA ASN A 14 -7.22 -1.19 -20.49
C ASN A 14 -8.73 -1.30 -20.22
N LEU A 15 -9.16 -2.37 -19.53
CA LEU A 15 -10.58 -2.64 -19.27
C LEU A 15 -11.17 -1.80 -18.13
N TYR A 16 -10.40 -1.58 -17.06
CA TYR A 16 -10.92 -0.98 -15.82
C TYR A 16 -10.27 0.36 -15.45
N GLY A 17 -9.24 0.77 -16.20
CA GLY A 17 -8.42 1.93 -15.91
C GLY A 17 -7.36 1.67 -14.84
N ALA A 18 -6.20 2.33 -14.96
CA ALA A 18 -5.06 2.12 -14.07
C ALA A 18 -5.35 2.37 -12.59
N LYS A 19 -6.26 3.31 -12.26
CA LYS A 19 -6.64 3.61 -10.86
C LYS A 19 -7.45 2.50 -10.19
N SER A 20 -7.96 1.55 -10.96
CA SER A 20 -8.73 0.40 -10.48
C SER A 20 -7.87 -0.87 -10.36
N VAL A 21 -6.57 -0.77 -10.63
CA VAL A 21 -5.66 -1.91 -10.71
C VAL A 21 -4.51 -1.73 -9.73
N ASP A 22 -4.38 -2.71 -8.84
CA ASP A 22 -3.24 -2.86 -7.94
C ASP A 22 -2.34 -3.99 -8.45
N SER A 23 -1.03 -3.86 -8.27
CA SER A 23 -0.05 -4.81 -8.83
C SER A 23 1.04 -5.22 -7.85
N GLY A 24 1.53 -6.45 -8.01
CA GLY A 24 2.65 -7.04 -7.26
C GLY A 24 2.37 -7.28 -5.77
N LEU A 25 3.42 -7.61 -5.03
CA LEU A 25 3.34 -8.09 -3.64
C LEU A 25 2.75 -7.06 -2.67
N GLY A 26 3.13 -5.79 -2.82
CA GLY A 26 2.60 -4.69 -2.02
C GLY A 26 1.25 -4.17 -2.52
N GLN A 27 0.70 -4.73 -3.61
CA GLN A 27 -0.57 -4.29 -4.20
C GLN A 27 -0.55 -2.77 -4.48
N VAL A 28 0.49 -2.31 -5.19
CA VAL A 28 0.68 -0.89 -5.51
C VAL A 28 -0.31 -0.49 -6.60
N ASN A 29 -1.11 0.54 -6.35
CA ASN A 29 -2.07 1.06 -7.33
C ASN A 29 -1.36 1.73 -8.52
N ILE A 30 -1.59 1.22 -9.72
CA ILE A 30 -0.88 1.66 -10.93
C ILE A 30 -1.29 3.09 -11.34
N GLY A 31 -2.55 3.46 -11.14
CA GLY A 31 -3.04 4.79 -11.54
C GLY A 31 -2.56 5.93 -10.66
N TRP A 32 -2.13 5.65 -9.42
CA TRP A 32 -1.57 6.65 -8.51
C TRP A 32 -0.06 6.61 -8.45
N ASN A 33 0.53 5.42 -8.42
CA ASN A 33 1.96 5.21 -8.15
C ASN A 33 2.74 4.64 -9.35
N GLY A 34 2.10 4.53 -10.53
CA GLY A 34 2.72 3.95 -11.72
C GLY A 34 4.00 4.67 -12.18
N HIS A 35 4.15 5.95 -11.85
CA HIS A 35 5.35 6.75 -12.15
C HIS A 35 6.63 6.26 -11.46
N ARG A 36 6.52 5.36 -10.47
CA ARG A 36 7.66 4.72 -9.80
C ARG A 36 8.27 3.58 -10.62
N PHE A 37 7.61 3.20 -11.71
CA PHE A 37 8.01 2.11 -12.59
C PHE A 37 8.22 2.64 -14.00
N SER A 38 9.19 2.08 -14.72
CA SER A 38 9.43 2.33 -16.15
C SER A 38 8.26 1.88 -17.03
N SER A 39 7.48 0.90 -16.56
CA SER A 39 6.24 0.42 -17.18
C SER A 39 5.36 -0.26 -16.14
N PRO A 40 4.04 -0.42 -16.38
CA PRO A 40 3.18 -1.19 -15.47
C PRO A 40 3.72 -2.59 -15.18
N CYS A 41 4.33 -3.27 -16.16
CA CYS A 41 4.82 -4.63 -15.98
C CYS A 41 6.07 -4.74 -15.10
N GLU A 42 6.83 -3.65 -14.90
CA GLU A 42 7.94 -3.66 -13.94
C GLU A 42 7.42 -3.80 -12.50
N SER A 43 6.20 -3.35 -12.21
CA SER A 43 5.57 -3.55 -10.90
C SER A 43 5.31 -5.02 -10.54
N LEU A 44 5.44 -5.96 -11.49
CA LEU A 44 5.37 -7.40 -11.26
C LEU A 44 6.72 -7.99 -10.83
N ASP A 45 7.81 -7.22 -10.92
CA ASP A 45 9.09 -7.59 -10.32
C ASP A 45 8.98 -7.46 -8.79
N PRO A 46 9.20 -8.55 -8.03
CA PRO A 46 8.91 -8.55 -6.60
C PRO A 46 9.76 -7.54 -5.83
N TYR A 47 11.02 -7.34 -6.23
CA TYR A 47 11.91 -6.41 -5.54
C TYR A 47 11.55 -4.96 -5.86
N LYS A 48 11.36 -4.63 -7.14
CA LYS A 48 10.92 -3.28 -7.54
C LYS A 48 9.58 -2.90 -6.90
N ASN A 49 8.67 -3.86 -6.81
CA ASN A 49 7.38 -3.62 -6.17
C ASN A 49 7.53 -3.32 -4.68
N LEU A 50 8.34 -4.11 -3.96
CA LEU A 50 8.57 -3.90 -2.52
C LEU A 50 9.37 -2.62 -2.23
N ASP A 51 10.30 -2.23 -3.11
CA ASP A 51 10.99 -0.94 -3.04
C ASP A 51 9.96 0.20 -3.12
N ALA A 52 9.11 0.20 -4.16
CA ALA A 52 8.06 1.20 -4.32
C ALA A 52 7.07 1.22 -3.14
N THR A 53 6.68 0.05 -2.62
CA THR A 53 5.82 -0.04 -1.43
C THR A 53 6.48 0.60 -0.21
N SER A 54 7.77 0.35 0.00
CA SER A 54 8.53 0.90 1.11
C SER A 54 8.62 2.42 1.03
N ASP A 55 8.89 2.96 -0.16
CA ASP A 55 8.92 4.41 -0.40
C ASP A 55 7.57 5.06 -0.07
N ILE A 56 6.46 4.48 -0.55
CA ILE A 56 5.11 5.01 -0.26
C ILE A 56 4.83 4.98 1.24
N LEU A 57 5.21 3.91 1.95
CA LEU A 57 5.05 3.83 3.41
C LEU A 57 5.87 4.90 4.14
N ILE A 58 7.10 5.15 3.71
CA ILE A 58 7.96 6.22 4.24
C ILE A 58 7.32 7.59 4.02
N GLU A 59 6.80 7.87 2.83
CA GLU A 59 6.12 9.13 2.54
C GLU A 59 4.88 9.33 3.43
N GLN A 60 4.10 8.27 3.66
CA GLN A 60 2.95 8.35 4.56
C GLN A 60 3.34 8.54 6.03
N ARG A 61 4.44 7.92 6.46
CA ARG A 61 5.05 8.13 7.79
C ARG A 61 5.47 9.58 7.95
N ASP A 62 6.22 10.11 7.00
CA ASP A 62 6.77 11.46 7.09
C ASP A 62 5.66 12.51 7.07
N ALA A 63 4.65 12.31 6.23
CA ALA A 63 3.46 13.17 6.24
C ALA A 63 2.66 13.09 7.56
N LEU A 64 2.60 11.92 8.21
CA LEU A 64 1.99 11.79 9.54
C LEU A 64 2.80 12.54 10.59
N TYR A 65 4.12 12.33 10.61
CA TYR A 65 5.04 12.98 11.53
C TYR A 65 4.96 14.51 11.41
N ALA A 66 4.96 15.03 10.19
CA ALA A 66 4.82 16.46 9.92
C ALA A 66 3.46 17.04 10.40
N SER A 67 2.38 16.25 10.31
CA SER A 67 1.04 16.68 10.75
C SER A 67 0.81 16.65 12.26
N ALA A 68 1.66 15.93 13.01
CA ALA A 68 1.57 15.82 14.47
C ALA A 68 2.96 15.76 15.14
N PRO A 69 3.72 16.87 15.11
CA PRO A 69 5.07 16.90 15.68
C PRO A 69 5.10 16.48 17.15
N GLY A 70 6.09 15.67 17.52
CA GLY A 70 6.26 15.17 18.88
C GLY A 70 5.39 13.94 19.24
N ARG A 71 4.49 13.51 18.36
CA ARG A 71 3.81 12.21 18.52
C ARG A 71 4.64 11.07 17.92
N PRO A 72 4.76 9.92 18.59
CA PRO A 72 5.36 8.72 17.99
C PRO A 72 4.62 8.31 16.73
N VAL A 73 5.38 7.77 15.76
CA VAL A 73 4.80 7.17 14.55
C VAL A 73 4.12 5.86 14.92
N ASP A 74 2.82 5.76 14.62
CA ASP A 74 2.08 4.50 14.64
C ASP A 74 2.07 3.87 13.24
N TRP A 75 2.78 2.76 13.07
CA TRP A 75 2.85 2.03 11.80
C TRP A 75 1.52 1.42 11.36
N ILE A 76 0.59 1.16 12.29
CA ILE A 76 -0.78 0.76 11.92
C ILE A 76 -1.49 1.96 11.26
N GLN A 77 -1.29 3.17 11.77
CA GLN A 77 -1.80 4.38 11.13
C GLN A 77 -1.19 4.62 9.74
N VAL A 78 0.13 4.43 9.61
CA VAL A 78 0.84 4.49 8.32
C VAL A 78 0.25 3.51 7.32
N ALA A 79 0.01 2.25 7.71
CA ALA A 79 -0.61 1.24 6.85
C ALA A 79 -2.02 1.64 6.39
N GLY A 80 -2.81 2.27 7.26
CA GLY A 80 -4.11 2.84 6.88
C GLY A 80 -3.99 3.90 5.80
N ARG A 81 -2.99 4.79 5.91
CA ARG A 81 -2.73 5.85 4.93
C ARG A 81 -2.12 5.32 3.63
N TYR A 82 -1.34 4.25 3.67
CA TYR A 82 -0.87 3.55 2.47
C TYR A 82 -2.05 3.15 1.59
N HIS A 83 -3.09 2.55 2.18
CA HIS A 83 -4.30 2.17 1.45
C HIS A 83 -5.17 3.38 1.06
N ARG A 84 -5.28 4.38 1.94
CA ARG A 84 -6.05 5.60 1.67
C ARG A 84 -5.42 6.81 2.38
N PRO A 85 -4.61 7.63 1.70
CA PRO A 85 -3.85 8.72 2.33
C PRO A 85 -4.72 9.75 3.08
N ALA A 86 -5.94 9.97 2.58
CA ALA A 86 -6.95 10.85 3.17
C ALA A 86 -7.61 10.30 4.44
N GLY A 87 -7.33 9.05 4.84
CA GLY A 87 -7.92 8.44 6.03
C GLY A 87 -9.38 7.97 5.83
N GLY A 88 -10.19 8.14 6.87
CA GLY A 88 -11.61 7.79 6.88
C GLY A 88 -11.91 6.29 7.01
N ALA A 89 -13.16 5.91 6.74
CA ALA A 89 -13.64 4.54 6.92
C ALA A 89 -12.84 3.48 6.14
N PRO A 90 -12.38 3.71 4.88
CA PRO A 90 -11.53 2.76 4.17
C PRO A 90 -10.18 2.53 4.87
N ALA A 91 -9.51 3.59 5.30
CA ALA A 91 -8.25 3.48 6.05
C ALA A 91 -8.49 2.74 7.37
N ALA A 92 -9.53 3.09 8.13
CA ALA A 92 -9.86 2.43 9.40
C ALA A 92 -10.13 0.92 9.21
N LYS A 93 -10.84 0.53 8.15
CA LYS A 93 -11.05 -0.88 7.81
C LYS A 93 -9.72 -1.58 7.51
N TYR A 94 -8.85 -0.94 6.74
CA TYR A 94 -7.54 -1.50 6.40
C TYR A 94 -6.65 -1.67 7.65
N ARG A 95 -6.62 -0.68 8.55
CA ARG A 95 -5.89 -0.76 9.84
C ARG A 95 -6.31 -1.98 10.66
N ARG A 96 -7.62 -2.23 10.77
CA ARG A 96 -8.13 -3.43 11.47
C ARG A 96 -7.66 -4.73 10.82
N THR A 97 -7.67 -4.78 9.48
CA THR A 97 -7.20 -5.97 8.75
C THR A 97 -5.72 -6.22 8.94
N VAL A 98 -4.88 -5.18 8.82
CA VAL A 98 -3.43 -5.28 9.01
C VAL A 98 -3.11 -5.67 10.44
N SER A 99 -3.68 -4.99 11.42
CA SER A 99 -3.45 -5.28 12.84
C SER A 99 -3.83 -6.71 13.19
N ARG A 100 -4.95 -7.22 12.69
CA ARG A 100 -5.37 -8.61 12.92
C ARG A 100 -4.37 -9.61 12.37
N HIS A 101 -3.88 -9.42 11.14
CA HIS A 101 -2.87 -10.32 10.57
C HIS A 101 -1.53 -10.20 11.28
N LEU A 102 -1.11 -8.99 11.63
CA LEU A 102 0.16 -8.78 12.33
C LEU A 102 0.13 -9.40 13.73
N SER A 103 -0.98 -9.26 14.46
CA SER A 103 -1.21 -9.96 15.72
C SER A 103 -1.05 -11.49 15.58
N GLN A 104 -1.59 -12.08 14.51
CA GLN A 104 -1.47 -13.51 14.24
C GLN A 104 -0.02 -13.93 13.95
N VAL A 105 0.70 -13.14 13.14
CA VAL A 105 2.12 -13.41 12.80
C VAL A 105 3.03 -13.31 14.03
N LEU A 106 2.75 -12.34 14.91
CA LEU A 106 3.59 -12.06 16.08
C LEU A 106 3.20 -12.86 17.33
N GLY A 107 2.03 -13.49 17.35
CA GLY A 107 1.51 -14.15 18.56
C GLY A 107 1.16 -13.18 19.69
N VAL A 108 0.81 -11.93 19.38
CA VAL A 108 0.45 -10.87 20.35
C VAL A 108 -0.92 -10.27 20.02
N ASN A 109 -1.46 -9.43 20.92
CA ASN A 109 -2.68 -8.67 20.67
C ASN A 109 -2.37 -7.17 20.52
N LEU A 110 -2.31 -6.69 19.27
CA LEU A 110 -2.15 -5.27 18.97
C LEU A 110 -3.48 -4.53 19.13
N LEU A 111 -3.48 -3.47 19.93
CA LEU A 111 -4.61 -2.55 20.06
C LEU A 111 -4.62 -1.53 18.91
N VAL A 112 -5.70 -1.47 18.14
CA VAL A 112 -5.88 -0.46 17.09
C VAL A 112 -6.60 0.75 17.69
N THR A 113 -5.90 1.88 17.82
CA THR A 113 -6.54 3.17 18.12
C THR A 113 -7.10 3.75 16.83
N ASN A 114 -8.42 3.84 16.72
CA ASN A 114 -9.07 4.52 15.59
C ASN A 114 -9.45 5.94 16.01
N PRO A 115 -8.65 6.98 15.71
CA PRO A 115 -9.20 8.32 15.61
C PRO A 115 -10.16 8.41 14.42
#